data_AF-A0A359B8Y0-F1
#
_entry.id   AF-A0A359B8Y0-F1
#
_cell.length_a   1.000
_cell.length_b   1.000
_cell.length_c   1.000
_cell.angle_alpha   90.00
_cell.angle_beta   90.00
_cell.angle_gamma   90.00
#
_symmetry.space_group_name_H-M   'P 1'
#
loop_
_entity.id
_entity.type
_entity.pdbx_description
1 polymer ?
#
loop_
_entity_poly.entity_id
_entity_poly.type
_entity_poly.pdbx_seq_one_letter_code
_entity_poly.pdbx_strand_id
1 'polypeptide(L)'
;MNYVALDFETANHSRSSICSVGIAVVEDGNVVERGSWLVRPPGLNFHPFFTRIHGIRAEDVMDEPDFKELWASVLKDYLIGKTVLAHNASFDINVLRYTL
;
A
#
# COMPACT_ATOMS: atom_id res chain seq x y z
N MET A 1 -20.71 -10.63 0.27
CA MET A 1 -19.36 -11.12 0.59
C MET A 1 -18.58 -9.93 1.11
N ASN A 2 -17.91 -10.09 2.25
CA ASN A 2 -17.23 -8.99 2.93
C ASN A 2 -15.72 -9.16 2.78
N TYR A 3 -15.04 -8.12 2.31
CA TYR A 3 -13.60 -8.17 2.07
C TYR A 3 -12.99 -6.77 2.05
N VAL A 4 -11.66 -6.72 2.10
CA VAL A 4 -10.87 -5.51 1.88
C VAL A 4 -10.08 -5.67 0.59
N ALA A 5 -10.34 -4.81 -0.39
CA ALA A 5 -9.47 -4.67 -1.54
C ALA A 5 -8.21 -3.91 -1.12
N LEU A 6 -7.03 -4.39 -1.50
CA LEU A 6 -5.72 -3.80 -1.18
C LEU A 6 -4.94 -3.59 -2.48
N ASP A 7 -4.23 -2.47 -2.56
CA ASP A 7 -3.37 -2.11 -3.68
C ASP A 7 -2.14 -1.34 -3.17
N PHE A 8 -0.96 -1.65 -3.71
CA PHE A 8 0.30 -1.00 -3.36
C PHE A 8 0.99 -0.41 -4.58
N GLU A 9 1.60 0.76 -4.38
CA GLU A 9 2.58 1.32 -5.32
C GLU A 9 3.98 1.26 -4.70
N THR A 10 4.99 0.99 -5.53
CA THR A 10 6.39 0.94 -5.10
C THR A 10 7.22 2.00 -5.82
N ALA A 11 8.16 2.62 -5.13
CA ALA A 11 9.04 3.63 -5.71
C ALA A 11 10.00 3.04 -6.75
N ASN A 12 10.38 1.76 -6.61
CA ASN A 12 11.28 1.07 -7.53
C ASN A 12 10.98 -0.45 -7.56
N HIS A 13 11.90 -1.23 -8.15
CA HIS A 13 11.74 -2.69 -8.29
C HIS A 13 11.79 -3.46 -6.96
N SER A 14 12.25 -2.85 -5.88
CA SER A 14 12.25 -3.48 -4.55
C SER A 14 10.84 -3.55 -3.97
N ARG A 15 10.45 -4.73 -3.48
CA ARG A 15 9.14 -4.92 -2.82
C ARG A 15 9.01 -4.20 -1.48
N SER A 16 10.13 -3.83 -0.86
CA SER A 16 10.15 -3.01 0.35
C SER A 16 10.06 -1.51 0.09
N SER A 17 10.00 -1.07 -1.18
CA SER A 17 9.98 0.34 -1.56
C SER A 17 8.57 0.93 -1.66
N ILE A 18 7.63 0.49 -0.81
CA ILE A 18 6.24 0.97 -0.82
C ILE A 18 6.23 2.50 -0.68
N CYS A 19 5.56 3.18 -1.62
CA CYS A 19 5.38 4.63 -1.59
C CYS A 19 3.91 5.06 -1.46
N SER A 20 2.96 4.14 -1.67
CA SER A 20 1.54 4.36 -1.42
C SER A 20 0.82 3.04 -1.18
N VAL A 21 -0.26 3.11 -0.43
CA VAL A 21 -1.20 2.01 -0.16
C VAL A 21 -2.63 2.51 -0.22
N GLY A 22 -3.48 1.78 -0.94
CA GLY A 22 -4.90 2.02 -1.03
C GLY A 22 -5.71 0.84 -0.52
N ILE A 23 -6.85 1.12 0.12
CA ILE A 23 -7.84 0.12 0.49
C ILE A 23 -9.25 0.50 0.09
N ALA A 24 -10.10 -0.50 -0.12
CA ALA A 24 -11.55 -0.35 -0.12
C ALA A 24 -12.20 -1.46 0.70
N VAL A 25 -12.99 -1.09 1.71
CA VAL A 25 -13.79 -2.04 2.50
C VAL A 25 -15.10 -2.27 1.77
N VAL A 26 -15.40 -3.54 1.49
CA VAL A 26 -16.62 -3.97 0.80
C VAL A 26 -17.45 -4.81 1.74
N GLU A 27 -18.70 -4.40 1.94
CA GLU A 27 -19.70 -5.11 2.72
C GLU A 27 -20.95 -5.30 1.88
N ASP A 28 -21.45 -6.54 1.80
CA ASP A 28 -22.63 -6.90 1.01
C ASP A 28 -22.60 -6.38 -0.44
N GLY A 29 -21.41 -6.38 -1.04
CA GLY A 29 -21.17 -5.95 -2.43
C GLY A 29 -21.08 -4.43 -2.62
N ASN A 30 -21.13 -3.64 -1.55
CA ASN A 30 -21.03 -2.18 -1.60
C ASN A 30 -19.72 -1.72 -0.98
N VAL A 31 -19.07 -0.72 -1.59
CA VAL A 31 -17.91 -0.06 -0.98
C VAL A 31 -18.40 0.85 0.14
N VAL A 32 -18.13 0.48 1.38
CA VAL A 32 -18.55 1.23 2.58
C VAL A 32 -17.48 2.20 3.07
N GLU A 33 -16.21 1.93 2.76
CA GLU A 33 -15.09 2.76 3.18
C GLU A 33 -13.94 2.70 2.17
N ARG A 34 -13.19 3.80 2.08
CA ARG A 34 -11.95 3.90 1.29
C ARG A 34 -10.88 4.59 2.11
N GLY A 35 -9.65 4.14 1.98
CA GLY A 35 -8.49 4.77 2.59
C GLY A 35 -7.31 4.76 1.63
N SER A 36 -6.49 5.80 1.68
CA SER A 36 -5.26 5.90 0.89
C SER A 36 -4.21 6.67 1.68
N TRP A 37 -2.99 6.16 1.70
CA TRP A 37 -1.90 6.76 2.44
C TRP A 37 -0.63 6.73 1.61
N LEU A 38 0.11 7.83 1.67
CA LEU A 38 1.49 7.87 1.21
C LEU A 38 2.39 7.23 2.27
N VAL A 39 3.49 6.66 1.80
CA VAL A 39 4.45 5.93 2.63
C VAL A 39 5.84 6.40 2.25
N ARG A 40 6.69 6.66 3.23
CA ARG A 40 8.09 6.95 2.98
C ARG A 40 8.88 5.65 2.74
N PRO A 41 9.31 5.34 1.51
CA PRO A 41 10.10 4.15 1.24
C PRO A 41 11.54 4.33 1.75
N PRO A 42 12.25 3.24 2.07
CA PRO A 42 13.66 3.29 2.42
C PRO A 42 14.50 3.88 1.27
N GLY A 43 15.33 4.86 1.59
CA GLY A 43 16.32 5.45 0.68
C GLY A 43 15.78 6.38 -0.40
N LEU A 44 14.46 6.62 -0.49
CA LEU A 44 13.83 7.58 -1.41
C LEU A 44 14.27 7.47 -2.89
N ASN A 45 14.61 6.26 -3.33
CA ASN A 45 15.03 6.02 -4.72
C ASN A 45 13.82 5.72 -5.60
N PHE A 46 13.42 6.68 -6.42
CA PHE A 46 12.28 6.55 -7.33
C PHE A 46 12.73 6.25 -8.75
N HIS A 47 12.31 5.11 -9.27
CA HIS A 47 12.56 4.73 -10.64
C HIS A 47 11.65 5.55 -11.57
N PRO A 48 12.17 6.27 -12.59
CA PRO A 48 11.38 7.19 -13.41
C PRO A 48 10.17 6.56 -14.11
N PHE A 49 10.24 5.27 -14.43
CA PHE A 49 9.10 4.52 -14.98
C PHE A 49 7.94 4.37 -14.00
N PHE A 50 8.22 4.13 -12.71
CA PHE A 50 7.18 3.93 -11.69
C PHE A 50 6.51 5.26 -11.37
N THR A 51 7.31 6.32 -11.16
CA THR A 51 6.80 7.70 -11.06
C THR A 51 5.97 8.11 -12.27
N ARG A 52 6.28 7.64 -13.48
CA ARG A 52 5.45 7.90 -14.67
C ARG A 52 4.09 7.21 -14.61
N ILE A 53 4.00 6.02 -14.00
CA ILE A 53 2.76 5.25 -13.86
C ILE A 53 1.84 5.89 -12.84
N HIS A 54 2.33 6.12 -11.61
CA HIS A 54 1.50 6.53 -10.48
C HIS A 54 1.62 8.03 -10.11
N GLY A 55 2.59 8.75 -10.66
CA GLY A 55 2.77 10.20 -10.42
C GLY A 55 3.58 10.58 -9.18
N ILE A 56 3.62 9.71 -8.16
CA ILE A 56 4.32 9.93 -6.88
C ILE A 56 5.85 10.09 -7.05
N ARG A 57 6.40 11.08 -6.37
CA ARG A 57 7.82 11.45 -6.30
C ARG A 57 8.36 11.38 -4.88
N ALA A 58 9.68 11.46 -4.74
CA ALA A 58 10.34 11.46 -3.44
C ALA A 58 9.88 12.63 -2.56
N GLU A 59 9.63 13.80 -3.16
CA GLU A 59 9.19 15.01 -2.45
C GLU A 59 7.78 14.86 -1.85
N ASP A 60 6.93 14.02 -2.45
CA ASP A 60 5.56 13.80 -1.97
C ASP A 60 5.54 12.93 -0.69
N VAL A 61 6.60 12.15 -0.43
CA VAL A 61 6.60 11.11 0.61
C VAL A 61 7.71 11.28 1.65
N MET A 62 8.61 12.25 1.48
CA MET A 62 9.81 12.37 2.34
C MET A 62 9.50 12.65 3.82
N ASP A 63 8.35 13.27 4.09
CA ASP A 63 7.88 13.61 5.45
C ASP A 63 6.75 12.70 5.95
N GLU A 64 6.37 11.70 5.15
CA GLU A 64 5.32 10.74 5.48
C GLU A 64 5.84 9.62 6.42
N PRO A 65 4.96 8.90 7.13
CA PRO A 65 5.35 7.76 7.94
C PRO A 65 6.00 6.67 7.08
N ASP A 66 6.93 5.92 7.66
CA ASP A 66 7.39 4.68 7.05
C ASP A 66 6.31 3.59 7.11
N PHE A 67 6.53 2.48 6.42
CA PHE A 67 5.53 1.43 6.35
C PHE A 67 5.22 0.78 7.70
N LYS A 68 6.19 0.68 8.61
CA LYS A 68 5.98 0.07 9.93
C LYS A 68 5.14 0.97 10.81
N GLU A 69 5.36 2.28 10.75
CA GLU A 69 4.57 3.29 11.43
C GLU A 69 3.12 3.29 10.92
N LEU A 70 2.91 3.29 9.61
CA LEU A 70 1.58 3.21 9.01
C LEU A 70 0.87 1.88 9.34
N TRP A 71 1.62 0.78 9.30
CA TRP A 71 1.10 -0.54 9.67
C TRP A 71 0.59 -0.56 11.11
N ALA A 72 1.41 -0.07 12.05
CA ALA A 72 1.08 -0.09 13.47
C ALA A 72 -0.08 0.85 13.83
N SER A 73 -0.22 1.97 13.11
CA SER A 73 -1.22 3.01 13.38
C SER A 73 -2.58 2.75 12.74
N VAL A 74 -2.64 2.20 11.52
CA VAL A 74 -3.90 2.13 10.76
C VAL A 74 -4.07 0.81 10.00
N LEU A 75 -3.09 0.37 9.19
CA LEU A 75 -3.38 -0.69 8.20
C LEU A 75 -3.69 -2.05 8.82
N LYS A 76 -3.07 -2.38 9.95
CA LYS A 76 -3.30 -3.68 10.61
C LYS A 76 -4.78 -3.89 10.94
N ASP A 77 -5.52 -2.83 11.28
CA ASP A 77 -6.93 -2.92 11.71
C ASP A 77 -7.85 -3.21 10.51
N TYR A 78 -7.42 -2.86 9.29
CA TYR A 78 -8.12 -3.17 8.05
C TYR A 78 -7.77 -4.54 7.47
N LEU A 79 -6.65 -5.16 7.86
CA LEU A 79 -6.15 -6.36 7.19
C LEU A 79 -6.16 -7.61 8.07
N ILE A 80 -5.91 -7.47 9.38
CA ILE A 80 -5.85 -8.63 10.29
C ILE A 80 -7.24 -9.23 10.48
N GLY A 81 -7.34 -10.54 10.26
CA GLY A 81 -8.59 -11.30 10.43
C GLY A 81 -9.64 -11.05 9.34
N LYS A 82 -9.33 -10.26 8.31
CA LYS A 82 -10.24 -9.93 7.21
C LYS A 82 -9.81 -10.66 5.93
N THR A 83 -10.77 -10.94 5.05
CA THR A 83 -10.48 -11.46 3.70
C THR A 83 -9.92 -10.32 2.86
N VAL A 84 -8.69 -10.48 2.37
CA VAL A 84 -8.00 -9.48 1.53
C VAL A 84 -8.05 -9.92 0.07
N LEU A 85 -8.50 -9.03 -0.80
CA LEU A 85 -8.48 -9.20 -2.26
C LEU A 85 -7.51 -8.19 -2.87
N ALA A 86 -6.77 -8.62 -3.88
CA ALA A 86 -5.93 -7.76 -4.69
C ALA A 86 -5.89 -8.29 -6.13
N HIS A 87 -5.82 -7.40 -7.11
CA HIS A 87 -5.90 -7.79 -8.52
C HIS A 87 -4.70 -8.65 -8.93
N ASN A 88 -3.52 -8.35 -8.38
CA ASN A 88 -2.32 -9.16 -8.49
C ASN A 88 -1.86 -9.61 -7.09
N ALA A 89 -2.72 -10.35 -6.37
CA ALA A 89 -2.45 -10.73 -4.98
C ALA A 89 -1.06 -11.34 -4.73
N SER A 90 -0.46 -12.02 -5.71
CA SER A 90 0.91 -12.51 -5.60
C SER A 90 1.94 -11.38 -5.40
N PHE A 91 1.76 -10.23 -6.04
CA PHE A 91 2.56 -9.03 -5.87
C PHE A 91 2.36 -8.46 -4.47
N ASP A 92 1.12 -8.18 -4.09
CA ASP A 92 0.77 -7.46 -2.85
C ASP A 92 1.10 -8.26 -1.59
N ILE A 93 0.85 -9.57 -1.61
CA ILE A 93 1.23 -10.46 -0.50
C ILE A 93 2.75 -10.52 -0.35
N ASN A 94 3.51 -10.51 -1.46
CA ASN A 94 4.96 -10.45 -1.38
C ASN A 94 5.44 -9.12 -0.81
N VAL A 95 4.83 -8.00 -1.19
CA VAL A 95 5.14 -6.68 -0.60
C VAL A 95 4.99 -6.71 0.92
N LEU A 96 3.89 -7.26 1.44
CA LEU A 96 3.71 -7.43 2.89
C LEU A 96 4.81 -8.30 3.51
N ARG A 97 5.13 -9.45 2.90
CA ARG A 97 6.14 -10.40 3.41
C ARG A 97 7.57 -9.86 3.45
N TYR A 98 7.93 -8.95 2.53
CA TYR A 98 9.28 -8.38 2.44
C TYR A 98 9.44 -7.09 3.24
N THR A 99 8.36 -6.51 3.75
CA THR A 99 8.38 -5.19 4.43
C THR A 99 8.11 -5.30 5.93
N LEU A 100 7.35 -6.30 6.38
CA LEU A 100 7.12 -6.62 7.80
C LEU A 100 8.09 -7.70 8.30
#